data_AF-A0A6P3YBT5-F1
#
_entry.id   AF-A0A6P3YBT5-F1
#
_cell.length_a   1.000
_cell.length_b   1.000
_cell.length_c   1.000
_cell.angle_alpha   90.00
_cell.angle_beta   90.00
_cell.angle_gamma   90.00
#
_symmetry.space_group_name_H-M   'P 1'
#
loop_
_entity.id
_entity.type
_entity.pdbx_description
1 polymer ?
#
loop_
_entity_poly.entity_id
_entity_poly.type
_entity_poly.pdbx_seq_one_letter_code
_entity_poly.pdbx_strand_id
1 'polypeptide(L)'
;LQVHDIEFAPSLEIILTQTLPELSRQVAIGKARYIGITGYPVSVLKKCVERSNINISCVLSYTRLTLIDDTLLQYVPFFKKHNIGLINAALPCMGALTNNGPPSWHPASDETKRQCANAAQYCKDQGVELSRLAIWHSLQYINIDTHLVGVQTTKQLQMNLDVLRNSITEKEETLLQEIQEKFLSKVKNHHWEGKEIEKYQEGMKDKI
;
A
#
# COMPACT_ATOMS: atom_id res chain seq x y z
N LEU A 1 9.35 -15.80 1.45
CA LEU A 1 9.13 -15.36 2.84
C LEU A 1 9.41 -13.86 2.88
N GLN A 2 8.54 -13.06 3.50
CA GLN A 2 8.71 -11.61 3.58
C GLN A 2 8.96 -11.20 5.03
N VAL A 3 9.94 -10.33 5.26
CA VAL A 3 10.14 -9.67 6.55
C VAL A 3 9.14 -8.53 6.65
N HIS A 4 8.22 -8.62 7.61
CA HIS A 4 7.10 -7.71 7.75
C HIS A 4 7.52 -6.41 8.43
N ASP A 5 7.17 -5.28 7.81
CA ASP A 5 7.33 -3.90 8.26
C ASP A 5 8.70 -3.61 8.90
N ILE A 6 9.72 -3.64 8.05
CA ILE A 6 11.12 -3.54 8.46
C ILE A 6 11.46 -2.22 9.17
N GLU A 7 10.63 -1.19 9.03
CA GLU A 7 10.75 0.10 9.72
C GLU A 7 10.49 0.00 11.23
N PHE A 8 9.81 -1.05 11.71
CA PHE A 8 9.59 -1.26 13.15
C PHE A 8 10.78 -1.93 13.84
N ALA A 9 11.76 -2.41 13.09
CA ALA A 9 13.00 -2.91 13.67
C ALA A 9 13.71 -1.78 14.45
N PRO A 10 14.29 -2.06 15.64
CA PRO A 10 15.02 -1.05 16.41
C PRO A 10 16.13 -0.36 15.61
N SER A 11 16.68 -1.09 14.63
CA SER A 11 17.60 -0.55 13.63
C SER A 11 17.53 -1.40 12.37
N LEU A 12 17.69 -0.74 11.22
CA LEU A 12 17.84 -1.42 9.94
C LEU A 12 19.08 -2.34 9.93
N GLU A 13 20.08 -2.10 10.78
CA GLU A 13 21.24 -3.01 10.93
C GLU A 13 20.83 -4.42 11.34
N ILE A 14 19.81 -4.57 12.18
CA ILE A 14 19.34 -5.89 12.63
C ILE A 14 18.76 -6.66 11.43
N ILE A 15 18.06 -5.96 10.55
CA ILE A 15 17.53 -6.55 9.32
C ILE A 15 18.68 -6.99 8.42
N LEU A 16 19.66 -6.11 8.19
CA LEU A 16 20.77 -6.34 7.28
C LEU A 16 21.76 -7.42 7.76
N THR A 17 22.09 -7.41 9.05
CA THR A 17 23.20 -8.23 9.60
C THR A 17 22.76 -9.53 10.26
N GLN A 18 21.47 -9.66 10.61
CA GLN A 18 20.95 -10.85 11.29
C GLN A 18 19.78 -11.48 10.52
N THR A 19 18.76 -10.68 10.23
CA THR A 19 17.49 -11.20 9.68
C THR A 19 17.67 -11.73 8.26
N LEU A 20 18.16 -10.90 7.32
CA LEU A 20 18.36 -11.32 5.93
C LEU A 20 19.37 -12.48 5.78
N PRO A 21 20.51 -12.51 6.51
CA PRO A 21 21.40 -13.67 6.51
C PRO A 21 20.72 -14.96 6.96
N GLU A 22 19.89 -14.92 8.01
CA GLU A 22 19.16 -16.12 8.45
C GLU A 22 18.11 -16.55 7.43
N LEU A 23 17.38 -15.63 6.81
CA LEU A 23 16.46 -15.96 5.71
C LEU A 23 17.21 -16.57 4.51
N SER A 24 18.41 -16.09 4.19
CA SER A 24 19.26 -16.67 3.14
C SER A 24 19.61 -18.13 3.45
N ARG A 25 19.94 -18.43 4.71
CA ARG A 25 20.15 -19.81 5.18
C ARG A 25 18.89 -20.67 5.04
N GLN A 26 17.71 -20.12 5.36
CA GLN A 26 16.43 -20.83 5.18
C GLN A 26 16.13 -21.13 3.70
N VAL A 27 16.53 -20.23 2.79
CA VAL A 27 16.43 -20.46 1.35
C VAL A 27 17.41 -21.56 0.90
N ALA A 28 18.66 -21.52 1.36
CA ALA A 28 19.68 -22.50 1.01
C ALA A 28 19.29 -23.94 1.40
N ILE A 29 18.57 -24.12 2.52
CA ILE A 29 18.06 -25.43 2.95
C ILE A 29 16.66 -25.77 2.38
N GLY A 30 16.14 -24.95 1.47
CA GLY A 30 14.89 -25.21 0.75
C GLY A 30 13.58 -24.90 1.50
N LYS A 31 13.63 -24.26 2.68
CA LYS A 31 12.43 -23.89 3.45
C LYS A 31 11.71 -22.65 2.91
N ALA A 32 12.41 -21.83 2.14
CA ALA A 32 11.85 -20.73 1.38
C ALA A 32 12.47 -20.70 -0.02
N ARG A 33 11.75 -20.17 -1.01
CA ARG A 33 12.29 -20.00 -2.37
C ARG A 33 12.91 -18.62 -2.61
N TYR A 34 12.29 -17.59 -2.03
CA TYR A 34 12.64 -16.19 -2.24
C TYR A 34 12.48 -15.39 -0.95
N ILE A 35 13.23 -14.29 -0.86
CA ILE A 35 13.21 -13.33 0.24
C ILE A 35 12.54 -12.06 -0.25
N GLY A 36 11.66 -11.49 0.58
CA GLY A 36 11.14 -10.15 0.37
C GLY A 36 11.11 -9.35 1.65
N ILE A 37 10.80 -8.07 1.52
CA ILE A 37 10.63 -7.14 2.63
C ILE A 37 9.33 -6.34 2.42
N THR A 38 8.67 -5.99 3.51
CA THR A 38 7.51 -5.09 3.48
C THR A 38 7.77 -3.87 4.35
N GLY A 39 7.02 -2.80 4.07
CA GLY A 39 7.05 -1.60 4.90
C GLY A 39 6.26 -0.45 4.30
N TYR A 40 5.93 0.50 5.16
CA TYR A 40 5.20 1.70 4.78
C TYR A 40 6.10 2.76 4.13
N PRO A 41 7.24 3.19 4.74
CA PRO A 41 8.09 4.20 4.13
C PRO A 41 8.90 3.57 2.99
N VAL A 42 8.58 3.93 1.75
CA VAL A 42 9.25 3.36 0.56
C VAL A 42 10.77 3.66 0.56
N SER A 43 11.17 4.78 1.18
CA SER A 43 12.56 5.16 1.39
C SER A 43 13.34 4.15 2.24
N VAL A 44 12.72 3.56 3.26
CA VAL A 44 13.33 2.53 4.12
C VAL A 44 13.54 1.23 3.34
N LEU A 45 12.56 0.85 2.50
CA LEU A 45 12.67 -0.31 1.61
C LEU A 45 13.82 -0.15 0.62
N LYS A 46 13.90 1.02 -0.04
CA LYS A 46 15.03 1.36 -0.93
C LYS A 46 16.36 1.27 -0.18
N LYS A 47 16.48 1.89 1.00
CA LYS A 47 17.70 1.88 1.80
C LYS A 47 18.11 0.46 2.23
N CYS A 48 17.16 -0.41 2.53
CA CYS A 48 17.43 -1.81 2.85
C CYS A 48 18.03 -2.53 1.64
N VAL A 49 17.43 -2.37 0.45
CA VAL A 49 17.93 -2.95 -0.80
C VAL A 49 19.33 -2.44 -1.12
N GLU A 50 19.58 -1.12 -1.05
CA GLU A 50 20.89 -0.53 -1.36
C GLU A 50 22.03 -1.06 -0.50
N ARG A 51 21.72 -1.44 0.74
CA ARG A 51 22.72 -1.83 1.74
C ARG A 51 22.86 -3.34 1.93
N SER A 52 21.91 -4.11 1.42
CA SER A 52 21.89 -5.57 1.57
C SER A 52 22.88 -6.21 0.60
N ASN A 53 23.69 -7.15 1.10
CA ASN A 53 24.45 -8.09 0.28
C ASN A 53 23.66 -9.39 0.00
N ILE A 54 22.47 -9.54 0.59
CA ILE A 54 21.55 -10.66 0.35
C ILE A 54 20.56 -10.25 -0.73
N ASN A 55 20.33 -11.15 -1.70
CA ASN A 55 19.37 -10.94 -2.78
C ASN A 55 17.93 -10.84 -2.24
N ILE A 56 17.33 -9.65 -2.36
CA ILE A 56 15.92 -9.39 -2.06
C ILE A 56 15.15 -9.49 -3.37
N SER A 57 14.22 -10.44 -3.47
CA SER A 57 13.50 -10.73 -4.72
C SER A 57 12.23 -9.91 -4.90
N CYS A 58 11.60 -9.48 -3.80
CA CYS A 58 10.38 -8.68 -3.85
C CYS A 58 10.27 -7.66 -2.72
N VAL A 59 9.56 -6.57 -3.01
CA VAL A 59 9.20 -5.52 -2.06
C VAL A 59 7.68 -5.33 -2.08
N LEU A 60 7.07 -5.28 -0.91
CA LEU A 60 5.67 -4.92 -0.74
C LEU A 60 5.57 -3.56 -0.04
N SER A 61 4.92 -2.61 -0.71
CA SER A 61 4.51 -1.34 -0.10
C SER A 61 2.99 -1.26 -0.12
N TYR A 62 2.40 -0.70 0.93
CA TYR A 62 0.95 -0.60 1.07
C TYR A 62 0.50 0.85 1.15
N THR A 63 -0.61 1.17 0.49
CA THR A 63 -1.22 2.50 0.37
C THR A 63 -0.32 3.63 -0.16
N ARG A 64 0.83 3.31 -0.78
CA ARG A 64 1.76 4.29 -1.38
C ARG A 64 1.57 4.47 -2.90
N LEU A 65 0.56 3.79 -3.46
CA LEU A 65 0.07 3.97 -4.82
C LEU A 65 -1.45 3.75 -4.85
N THR A 66 -2.18 4.82 -4.54
CA THR A 66 -3.64 4.91 -4.44
C THR A 66 -4.13 6.20 -5.09
N LEU A 67 -5.45 6.45 -5.09
CA LEU A 67 -6.02 7.71 -5.59
C LEU A 67 -5.51 8.98 -4.88
N ILE A 68 -4.94 8.85 -3.68
CA ILE A 68 -4.49 9.97 -2.87
C ILE A 68 -2.99 9.96 -2.59
N ASP A 69 -2.23 8.98 -3.08
CA ASP A 69 -0.77 8.93 -2.88
C ASP A 69 -0.12 8.15 -4.03
N ASP A 70 0.83 8.76 -4.71
CA ASP A 70 1.58 8.17 -5.82
C ASP A 70 3.08 7.99 -5.51
N THR A 71 3.48 8.14 -4.23
CA THR A 71 4.89 8.14 -3.80
C THR A 71 5.67 6.94 -4.34
N LEU A 72 5.07 5.75 -4.39
CA LEU A 72 5.73 4.53 -4.87
C LEU A 72 6.28 4.68 -6.29
N LEU A 73 5.64 5.48 -7.15
CA LEU A 73 6.06 5.69 -8.55
C LEU A 73 7.49 6.25 -8.65
N GLN A 74 7.89 7.08 -7.69
CA GLN A 74 9.23 7.66 -7.63
C GLN A 74 10.32 6.59 -7.41
N TYR A 75 9.95 5.45 -6.82
CA TYR A 75 10.86 4.35 -6.49
C TYR A 75 10.81 3.19 -7.48
N VAL A 76 9.79 3.13 -8.34
CA VAL A 76 9.65 2.08 -9.37
C VAL A 76 10.91 1.93 -10.21
N PRO A 77 11.55 2.99 -10.76
CA PRO A 77 12.78 2.84 -11.54
C PRO A 77 13.92 2.19 -10.75
N PHE A 78 14.03 2.50 -9.45
CA PHE A 78 15.05 1.93 -8.59
C PHE A 78 14.86 0.42 -8.42
N PHE A 79 13.65 -0.03 -8.07
CA PHE A 79 13.39 -1.45 -7.84
C PHE A 79 13.48 -2.27 -9.13
N LYS A 80 13.01 -1.72 -10.26
CA LYS A 80 13.19 -2.34 -11.59
C LYS A 80 14.65 -2.51 -11.96
N LYS A 81 15.49 -1.49 -11.74
CA LYS A 81 16.94 -1.57 -11.99
C LYS A 81 17.61 -2.69 -11.18
N HIS A 82 17.07 -3.03 -10.01
CA HIS A 82 17.59 -4.09 -9.14
C HIS A 82 16.90 -5.45 -9.38
N ASN A 83 16.06 -5.59 -10.42
CA ASN A 83 15.26 -6.80 -10.70
C ASN A 83 14.40 -7.26 -9.51
N ILE A 84 13.82 -6.30 -8.78
CA ILE A 84 12.96 -6.56 -7.63
C ILE A 84 11.50 -6.49 -8.05
N GLY A 85 10.74 -7.55 -7.77
CA GLY A 85 9.30 -7.56 -7.99
C GLY A 85 8.57 -6.63 -7.01
N LEU A 86 7.66 -5.80 -7.51
CA LEU A 86 6.89 -4.83 -6.73
C LEU A 86 5.46 -5.28 -6.48
N ILE A 87 5.09 -5.28 -5.20
CA ILE A 87 3.72 -5.51 -4.75
C ILE A 87 3.17 -4.19 -4.21
N ASN A 88 2.16 -3.62 -4.88
CA ASN A 88 1.36 -2.52 -4.34
C ASN A 88 0.15 -3.09 -3.60
N ALA A 89 0.10 -2.91 -2.30
CA ALA A 89 -0.96 -3.46 -1.45
C ALA A 89 -1.94 -2.40 -0.95
N ALA A 90 -3.12 -2.86 -0.53
CA ALA A 90 -4.16 -2.03 0.08
C ALA A 90 -4.64 -0.88 -0.83
N LEU A 91 -4.97 -1.20 -2.09
CA LEU A 91 -5.45 -0.27 -3.12
C LEU A 91 -6.60 0.65 -2.63
N PRO A 92 -7.60 0.16 -1.84
CA PRO A 92 -8.63 1.02 -1.26
C PRO A 92 -8.15 1.87 -0.06
N CYS A 93 -6.84 2.11 0.07
CA CYS A 93 -6.21 2.87 1.15
C CYS A 93 -6.71 2.40 2.54
N MET A 94 -6.56 1.09 2.81
CA MET A 94 -6.99 0.46 4.07
C MET A 94 -8.47 0.75 4.45
N GLY A 95 -9.33 0.88 3.45
CA GLY A 95 -10.76 1.14 3.62
C GLY A 95 -11.16 2.61 3.47
N ALA A 96 -10.20 3.54 3.51
CA ALA A 96 -10.49 4.97 3.35
C ALA A 96 -11.14 5.27 2.00
N LEU A 97 -10.75 4.57 0.94
CA LEU A 97 -11.32 4.71 -0.41
C LEU A 97 -12.40 3.64 -0.66
N THR A 98 -13.34 3.47 0.27
CA THR A 98 -14.53 2.62 0.13
C THR A 98 -15.77 3.39 0.58
N ASN A 99 -16.98 3.01 0.13
CA ASN A 99 -18.20 3.69 0.61
C ASN A 99 -18.48 3.50 2.10
N ASN A 100 -17.89 2.47 2.72
CA ASN A 100 -18.04 2.21 4.16
C ASN A 100 -17.03 3.01 5.01
N GLY A 101 -16.02 3.60 4.38
CA GLY A 101 -14.95 4.31 5.06
C GLY A 101 -13.96 3.38 5.78
N PRO A 102 -12.92 3.98 6.39
CA PRO A 102 -11.86 3.23 7.04
C PRO A 102 -12.29 2.74 8.44
N PRO A 103 -11.61 1.73 8.99
CA PRO A 103 -11.78 1.35 10.38
C PRO A 103 -11.35 2.46 11.36
N SER A 104 -11.85 2.40 12.59
CA SER A 104 -11.60 3.44 13.62
C SER A 104 -10.11 3.66 13.93
N TRP A 105 -9.29 2.62 13.80
CA TRP A 105 -7.86 2.65 14.08
C TRP A 105 -7.01 3.26 12.95
N HIS A 106 -7.61 3.64 11.82
CA HIS A 106 -6.86 4.10 10.65
C HIS A 106 -5.98 5.35 10.94
N PRO A 107 -4.70 5.37 10.54
CA PRO A 107 -3.71 6.39 10.95
C PRO A 107 -3.76 7.72 10.16
N ALA A 108 -4.42 7.73 9.00
CA ALA A 108 -4.64 8.98 8.23
C ALA A 108 -5.22 10.10 9.09
N SER A 109 -4.90 11.34 8.72
CA SER A 109 -5.42 12.53 9.41
C SER A 109 -6.95 12.61 9.29
N ASP A 110 -7.61 13.28 10.24
CA ASP A 110 -9.06 13.49 10.16
C ASP A 110 -9.45 14.30 8.92
N GLU A 111 -8.57 15.18 8.45
CA GLU A 111 -8.75 15.90 7.19
C GLU A 111 -8.77 14.96 5.99
N THR A 112 -7.76 14.10 5.86
CA THR A 112 -7.70 13.05 4.83
C THR A 112 -8.94 12.15 4.88
N LYS A 113 -9.32 11.68 6.08
CA LYS A 113 -10.50 10.83 6.28
C LYS A 113 -11.79 11.54 5.85
N ARG A 114 -11.95 12.83 6.17
CA ARG A 114 -13.11 13.63 5.75
C ARG A 114 -13.18 13.78 4.23
N GLN A 115 -12.06 14.04 3.54
CA GLN A 115 -12.08 14.14 2.08
C GLN A 115 -12.44 12.81 1.43
N CYS A 116 -11.89 11.70 1.93
CA CYS A 116 -12.24 10.36 1.45
C CYS A 116 -13.72 10.04 1.72
N ALA A 117 -14.25 10.41 2.89
CA ALA A 117 -15.66 10.23 3.24
C ALA A 117 -16.60 11.07 2.34
N ASN A 118 -16.20 12.30 1.99
CA ASN A 118 -16.97 13.13 1.05
C ASN A 118 -16.99 12.51 -0.36
N ALA A 119 -15.85 12.02 -0.85
CA ALA A 119 -15.76 11.31 -2.12
C ALA A 119 -16.62 10.02 -2.11
N ALA A 120 -16.57 9.27 -1.01
CA ALA A 120 -17.37 8.06 -0.79
C ALA A 120 -18.88 8.36 -0.82
N GLN A 121 -19.32 9.40 -0.10
CA GLN A 121 -20.72 9.80 -0.10
C GLN A 121 -21.17 10.23 -1.50
N TYR A 122 -20.35 11.01 -2.21
CA TYR A 122 -20.65 11.43 -3.57
C TYR A 122 -20.78 10.23 -4.54
N CYS A 123 -19.89 9.23 -4.42
CA CYS A 123 -20.00 8.01 -5.21
C CYS A 123 -21.26 7.21 -4.88
N LYS A 124 -21.57 7.10 -3.58
CA LYS A 124 -22.74 6.38 -3.07
C LYS A 124 -24.05 7.00 -3.57
N ASP A 125 -24.14 8.33 -3.62
CA ASP A 125 -25.32 9.05 -4.15
C ASP A 125 -25.53 8.77 -5.64
N GLN A 126 -24.46 8.43 -6.37
CA GLN A 126 -24.50 8.01 -7.78
C GLN A 126 -24.64 6.49 -7.96
N GLY A 127 -24.78 5.72 -6.88
CA GLY A 127 -24.89 4.27 -6.92
C GLY A 127 -23.59 3.55 -7.34
N VAL A 128 -22.44 4.20 -7.18
CA VAL A 128 -21.11 3.65 -7.50
C VAL A 128 -20.34 3.35 -6.21
N GLU A 129 -19.60 2.26 -6.20
CA GLU A 129 -18.69 1.94 -5.11
C GLU A 129 -17.33 2.61 -5.31
N LEU A 130 -16.91 3.47 -4.38
CA LEU A 130 -15.62 4.18 -4.47
C LEU A 130 -14.42 3.23 -4.64
N SER A 131 -14.45 2.06 -3.99
CA SER A 131 -13.34 1.10 -4.14
C SER A 131 -13.18 0.52 -5.54
N ARG A 132 -14.23 0.54 -6.39
CA ARG A 132 -14.08 0.20 -7.82
C ARG A 132 -13.13 1.18 -8.51
N LEU A 133 -13.34 2.47 -8.28
CA LEU A 133 -12.51 3.54 -8.85
C LEU A 133 -11.09 3.48 -8.31
N ALA A 134 -10.94 3.24 -6.99
CA ALA A 134 -9.63 3.13 -6.35
C ALA A 134 -8.82 1.94 -6.88
N ILE A 135 -9.46 0.79 -7.04
CA ILE A 135 -8.81 -0.42 -7.58
C ILE A 135 -8.43 -0.21 -9.04
N TRP A 136 -9.36 0.29 -9.85
CA TRP A 136 -9.09 0.57 -11.26
C TRP A 136 -7.91 1.51 -11.44
N HIS A 137 -7.84 2.60 -10.67
CA HIS A 137 -6.76 3.58 -10.73
C HIS A 137 -5.40 2.91 -10.50
N SER A 138 -5.26 2.12 -9.44
CA SER A 138 -4.00 1.42 -9.17
C SER A 138 -3.64 0.40 -10.26
N LEU A 139 -4.63 -0.28 -10.87
CA LEU A 139 -4.39 -1.24 -11.95
C LEU A 139 -3.85 -0.61 -13.24
N GLN A 140 -3.96 0.71 -13.43
CA GLN A 140 -3.42 1.38 -14.62
C GLN A 140 -1.88 1.46 -14.62
N TYR A 141 -1.24 1.20 -13.48
CA TYR A 141 0.21 1.29 -13.35
C TYR A 141 0.90 -0.03 -13.71
N ILE A 142 1.02 -0.31 -15.01
CA ILE A 142 1.63 -1.53 -15.59
C ILE A 142 3.08 -1.81 -15.16
N ASN A 143 3.74 -0.84 -14.53
CA ASN A 143 5.10 -0.98 -14.02
C ASN A 143 5.16 -1.62 -12.62
N ILE A 144 4.01 -1.98 -12.05
CA ILE A 144 3.89 -2.76 -10.81
C ILE A 144 3.60 -4.22 -11.16
N ASP A 145 4.35 -5.15 -10.57
CA ASP A 145 4.24 -6.57 -10.90
C ASP A 145 3.02 -7.25 -10.28
N THR A 146 2.54 -6.76 -9.13
CA THR A 146 1.37 -7.30 -8.44
C THR A 146 0.62 -6.22 -7.67
N HIS A 147 -0.71 -6.20 -7.84
CA HIS A 147 -1.62 -5.44 -6.99
C HIS A 147 -2.32 -6.37 -6.00
N LEU A 148 -2.18 -6.10 -4.70
CA LEU A 148 -2.74 -6.91 -3.62
C LEU A 148 -3.90 -6.17 -2.94
N VAL A 149 -5.10 -6.73 -3.06
CA VAL A 149 -6.33 -6.16 -2.47
C VAL A 149 -6.97 -7.13 -1.48
N GLY A 150 -7.40 -6.60 -0.33
CA GLY A 150 -8.15 -7.37 0.66
C GLY A 150 -9.60 -7.59 0.22
N VAL A 151 -10.12 -8.79 0.48
CA VAL A 151 -11.49 -9.19 0.12
C VAL A 151 -12.12 -9.88 1.32
N GLN A 152 -13.25 -9.34 1.81
CA GLN A 152 -13.96 -9.87 2.96
C GLN A 152 -15.26 -10.60 2.57
N THR A 153 -15.76 -10.35 1.35
CA THR A 153 -17.02 -10.93 0.87
C THR A 153 -16.91 -11.36 -0.59
N THR A 154 -17.74 -12.32 -1.00
CA THR A 154 -17.85 -12.73 -2.41
C THR A 154 -18.32 -11.60 -3.32
N LYS A 155 -19.12 -10.66 -2.80
CA LYS A 155 -19.51 -9.44 -3.52
C LYS A 155 -18.30 -8.56 -3.86
N GLN A 156 -17.40 -8.33 -2.89
CA GLN A 156 -16.15 -7.60 -3.13
C GLN A 156 -15.25 -8.36 -4.11
N LEU A 157 -15.16 -9.69 -4.00
CA LEU A 157 -14.40 -10.50 -4.96
C LEU A 157 -14.91 -10.29 -6.39
N GLN A 158 -16.22 -10.42 -6.59
CA GLN A 158 -16.85 -10.27 -7.90
C GLN A 158 -16.66 -8.87 -8.47
N MET A 159 -16.77 -7.85 -7.62
CA MET A 159 -16.52 -6.46 -7.99
C MET A 159 -15.07 -6.23 -8.44
N ASN A 160 -14.09 -6.76 -7.71
CA ASN A 160 -12.67 -6.60 -8.05
C ASN A 160 -12.33 -7.34 -9.36
N LEU A 161 -12.88 -8.55 -9.55
CA LEU A 161 -12.72 -9.32 -10.78
C LEU A 161 -13.37 -8.63 -11.99
N ASP A 162 -14.53 -8.01 -11.78
CA ASP A 162 -15.22 -7.24 -12.81
C ASP A 162 -14.38 -6.03 -13.24
N VAL A 163 -13.88 -5.22 -12.31
CA VAL A 163 -12.98 -4.09 -12.62
C VAL A 163 -11.73 -4.55 -13.37
N LEU A 164 -11.13 -5.66 -12.96
CA LEU A 164 -9.94 -6.22 -13.62
C LEU A 164 -10.21 -6.67 -15.07
N ARG A 165 -11.38 -7.26 -15.33
CA ARG A 165 -11.71 -7.86 -16.64
C ARG A 165 -12.36 -6.89 -17.61
N ASN A 166 -13.21 -6.00 -17.08
CA ASN A 166 -14.12 -5.18 -17.85
C ASN A 166 -13.84 -3.68 -17.74
N SER A 167 -12.82 -3.27 -16.95
CA SER A 167 -12.56 -1.87 -16.62
C SER A 167 -13.70 -1.22 -15.82
N ILE A 168 -13.63 0.09 -15.62
CA ILE A 168 -14.74 0.92 -15.15
C ILE A 168 -15.56 1.44 -16.34
N THR A 169 -16.82 1.81 -16.09
CA THR A 169 -17.73 2.39 -17.08
C THR A 169 -17.46 3.88 -17.34
N GLU A 170 -17.95 4.45 -18.45
CA GLU A 170 -17.84 5.90 -18.75
C GLU A 170 -18.42 6.78 -17.63
N LYS A 171 -19.52 6.32 -17.00
CA LYS A 171 -20.10 6.98 -15.81
C LYS A 171 -19.10 7.00 -14.65
N GLU A 172 -18.41 5.90 -14.42
CA GLU A 172 -17.41 5.74 -13.36
C GLU A 172 -16.14 6.55 -13.67
N GLU A 173 -15.73 6.66 -14.93
CA GLU A 173 -14.63 7.53 -15.36
C GLU A 173 -14.93 9.02 -15.09
N THR A 174 -16.14 9.46 -15.48
CA THR A 174 -16.61 10.82 -15.19
C THR A 174 -16.62 11.07 -13.67
N LEU A 175 -17.17 10.11 -12.91
CA LEU A 175 -17.23 10.20 -11.46
C LEU A 175 -15.85 10.25 -10.80
N LEU A 176 -14.89 9.48 -11.32
CA LEU A 176 -13.50 9.48 -10.87
C LEU A 176 -12.88 10.88 -11.02
N GLN A 177 -13.03 11.52 -12.18
CA GLN A 177 -12.55 12.89 -12.41
C GLN A 177 -13.20 13.87 -11.42
N GLU A 178 -14.52 13.77 -11.25
CA GLU A 178 -15.25 14.65 -10.33
C GLU A 178 -14.80 14.51 -8.87
N ILE A 179 -14.59 13.28 -8.35
CA ILE A 179 -14.12 13.11 -6.97
C ILE A 179 -12.68 13.56 -6.79
N GLN A 180 -11.84 13.38 -7.83
CA GLN A 180 -10.47 13.85 -7.82
C GLN A 180 -10.43 15.38 -7.71
N GLU A 181 -11.20 16.08 -8.54
CA GLU A 181 -11.25 17.54 -8.53
C GLU A 181 -11.91 18.10 -7.26
N LYS A 182 -13.07 17.54 -6.88
CA LYS A 182 -13.91 18.13 -5.81
C LYS A 182 -13.39 17.81 -4.41
N PHE A 183 -12.75 16.67 -4.19
CA PHE A 183 -12.42 16.16 -2.85
C PHE A 183 -10.96 15.75 -2.71
N LEU A 184 -10.47 14.85 -3.57
CA LEU A 184 -9.17 14.20 -3.35
C LEU A 184 -7.98 15.13 -3.61
N SER A 185 -8.10 16.08 -4.56
CA SER A 185 -7.11 17.14 -4.81
C SER A 185 -6.88 18.07 -3.61
N LYS A 186 -7.81 18.07 -2.65
CA LYS A 186 -7.76 18.90 -1.44
C LYS A 186 -7.11 18.19 -0.27
N VAL A 187 -6.81 16.89 -0.39
CA VAL A 187 -6.10 16.13 0.64
C VAL A 187 -4.73 16.78 0.84
N LYS A 188 -4.42 17.17 2.07
CA LYS A 188 -3.12 17.80 2.38
C LYS A 188 -2.06 16.77 2.75
N ASN A 189 -2.49 15.74 3.50
CA ASN A 189 -1.63 14.65 3.94
C ASN A 189 -2.03 13.37 3.22
N HIS A 190 -1.30 13.07 2.15
CA HIS A 190 -1.49 11.93 1.27
C HIS A 190 -1.09 10.59 1.92
N HIS A 191 -0.19 10.64 2.91
CA HIS A 191 0.30 9.49 3.66
C HIS A 191 0.45 9.82 5.15
N TRP A 192 0.85 8.83 5.96
CA TRP A 192 1.00 8.93 7.41
C TRP A 192 2.31 8.29 7.93
N GLU A 193 3.38 8.40 7.14
CA GLU A 193 4.72 7.98 7.56
C GLU A 193 5.05 8.56 8.96
N GLY A 194 5.70 7.74 9.80
CA GLY A 194 6.07 8.13 11.16
C GLY A 194 4.99 7.87 12.21
N LYS A 195 3.70 8.09 11.90
CA LYS A 195 2.63 8.02 12.92
C LYS A 195 2.52 6.68 13.63
N GLU A 196 2.59 5.58 12.89
CA GLU A 196 2.47 4.24 13.47
C GLU A 196 3.70 3.87 14.30
N ILE A 197 4.89 4.33 13.87
CA ILE A 197 6.15 4.13 14.59
C ILE A 197 6.18 4.94 15.88
N GLU A 198 5.79 6.21 15.85
CA GLU A 198 5.67 7.07 17.03
C GLU A 198 4.76 6.42 18.07
N LYS A 199 3.56 5.99 17.64
CA LYS A 199 2.60 5.30 18.51
C LYS A 199 3.15 3.99 19.08
N TYR A 200 3.87 3.21 18.27
CA TYR A 200 4.52 1.98 18.73
C TYR A 200 5.60 2.27 19.78
N GLN A 201 6.46 3.26 19.53
CA GLN A 201 7.52 3.65 20.46
C GLN A 201 6.96 4.16 21.78
N GLU A 202 5.90 4.97 21.74
CA GLU A 202 5.17 5.40 22.95
C GLU A 202 4.65 4.20 23.74
N GLY A 203 3.93 3.28 23.10
CA GLY A 203 3.39 2.09 23.76
C GLY A 203 4.44 1.09 24.25
N MET A 204 5.69 1.19 23.78
CA MET A 204 6.82 0.40 24.27
C MET A 204 7.53 1.04 25.45
N LYS A 205 7.49 2.37 25.61
CA LYS A 205 8.02 3.07 26.80
C LYS A 205 7.27 2.68 28.06
N ASP A 206 5.97 2.41 27.95
CA ASP A 206 5.14 2.01 29.09
C ASP A 206 5.35 0.56 29.56
N LYS A 207 6.28 -0.19 28.93
CA LYS A 207 6.55 -1.61 29.21
C LYS A 207 7.97 -1.89 29.70
N ILE A 208 8.81 -0.86 29.83
CA ILE A 208 10.19 -0.92 30.34
C ILE A 208 10.23 -0.19 31.68
#